data_AF-A0A4Y2V542-F1
#
_entry.id   AF-A0A4Y2V542-F1
#
_cell.length_a   1.000
_cell.length_b   1.000
_cell.length_c   1.000
_cell.angle_alpha   90.00
_cell.angle_beta   90.00
_cell.angle_gamma   90.00
#
_symmetry.space_group_name_H-M   'P 1'
#
loop_
_entity.id
_entity.type
_entity.pdbx_description
1 polymer ?
#
loop_
_entity_poly.entity_id
_entity_poly.type
_entity_poly.pdbx_seq_one_letter_code
_entity_poly.pdbx_strand_id
1 'polypeptide(L)'
;MNFSWRIASYGITVLIYKDGTKAMIGKMSGAITKIKGKAKWFSSVHCILHQHALAMKKMPPFKKEVLSETVKIINFIKSRPKNNRLFKILCDDMESLHTSLLLHPEIRWLSRGKCLIRLFKLRNEVGIFLRDNDFSLGEKLCDER
;
A
#
# COMPACT_ATOMS: atom_id res chain seq x y z
N MET A 1 -5.43 24.97 -3.59
CA MET A 1 -5.22 23.58 -4.05
C MET A 1 -5.41 23.56 -5.56
N ASN A 2 -4.34 23.36 -6.33
CA ASN A 2 -4.42 23.30 -7.78
C ASN A 2 -4.97 21.94 -8.22
N PHE A 3 -6.17 21.92 -8.79
CA PHE A 3 -6.79 20.72 -9.36
C PHE A 3 -6.17 20.43 -10.72
N SER A 4 -5.34 19.38 -10.81
CA SER A 4 -4.78 18.91 -12.08
C SER A 4 -5.67 17.79 -12.65
N TRP A 5 -6.33 18.06 -13.78
CA TRP A 5 -7.05 17.07 -14.55
C TRP A 5 -6.18 16.66 -15.74
N ARG A 6 -5.99 15.36 -15.96
CA ARG A 6 -5.36 14.83 -17.19
C ARG A 6 -6.41 14.08 -18.01
N ILE A 7 -6.46 14.39 -19.30
CA ILE A 7 -7.30 13.71 -20.29
C ILE A 7 -6.38 12.78 -21.09
N ALA A 8 -6.75 11.51 -21.19
CA ALA A 8 -6.12 10.56 -22.11
C ALA A 8 -7.19 10.07 -23.08
N SER A 9 -6.89 10.11 -24.39
CA SER A 9 -7.77 9.65 -25.46
C SER A 9 -7.15 8.41 -26.10
N TYR A 10 -7.85 7.28 -26.02
CA TYR A 10 -7.54 6.08 -26.82
C TYR A 10 -8.86 5.69 -27.49
N GLY A 11 -8.89 5.75 -28.83
CA GLY A 11 -10.00 5.27 -29.65
C GLY A 11 -11.40 5.58 -29.10
N ILE A 12 -11.87 6.82 -29.28
CA ILE A 12 -13.26 7.28 -29.03
C ILE A 12 -13.70 7.26 -27.54
N THR A 13 -12.94 6.65 -26.62
CA THR A 13 -13.30 6.61 -25.19
C THR A 13 -12.45 7.60 -24.39
N VAL A 14 -13.10 8.63 -23.82
CA VAL A 14 -12.47 9.54 -22.84
C VAL A 14 -12.61 8.94 -21.45
N LEU A 15 -11.52 8.88 -20.68
CA LEU A 15 -11.51 8.47 -19.26
C LEU A 15 -11.28 9.70 -18.36
N ILE A 16 -12.18 9.96 -17.40
CA ILE A 16 -12.00 10.98 -16.35
C ILE A 16 -11.86 10.29 -15.00
N TYR A 17 -10.74 10.56 -14.32
CA TYR A 17 -10.49 10.13 -12.95
C TYR A 17 -11.22 11.04 -11.97
N LYS A 18 -12.22 10.53 -11.24
CA LYS A 18 -13.00 11.29 -10.26
C LYS A 18 -12.36 11.23 -8.87
N ASP A 19 -11.98 12.36 -8.27
CA ASP A 19 -11.43 12.42 -6.91
C ASP A 19 -12.45 12.28 -5.77
N GLY A 20 -13.73 12.02 -6.08
CA GLY A 20 -14.77 11.82 -5.08
C GLY A 20 -15.48 13.10 -4.63
N THR A 21 -15.05 14.28 -5.11
CA THR A 21 -15.61 15.56 -4.65
C THR A 21 -17.04 15.78 -5.14
N LYS A 22 -17.86 16.48 -4.33
CA LYS A 22 -19.24 16.85 -4.71
C LYS A 22 -19.30 17.65 -6.02
N ALA A 23 -18.26 18.45 -6.31
CA ALA A 23 -18.12 19.18 -7.56
C ALA A 23 -17.99 18.26 -8.80
N MET A 24 -17.46 17.05 -8.65
CA MET A 24 -17.31 16.07 -9.74
C MET A 24 -18.47 15.09 -9.83
N ILE A 25 -19.02 14.64 -8.69
CA ILE A 25 -20.00 13.54 -8.60
C ILE A 25 -21.43 14.03 -8.31
N GLY A 26 -21.62 15.33 -8.05
CA GLY A 26 -22.92 15.91 -7.72
C GLY A 26 -24.03 15.53 -8.71
N LYS A 27 -25.18 15.09 -8.19
CA LYS A 27 -26.31 14.57 -8.97
C LYS A 27 -26.93 15.60 -9.92
N MET A 28 -26.81 16.89 -9.61
CA MET A 28 -27.35 18.00 -10.43
C MET A 28 -26.26 18.91 -11.01
N SER A 29 -25.21 19.19 -10.23
CA SER A 29 -24.16 20.16 -10.59
C SER A 29 -22.80 19.53 -10.89
N GLY A 30 -22.65 18.21 -10.74
CA GLY A 30 -21.38 17.51 -10.90
C GLY A 30 -20.85 17.57 -12.33
N ALA A 31 -19.56 17.84 -12.48
CA ALA A 31 -18.92 17.91 -13.80
C ALA A 31 -19.16 16.66 -14.64
N ILE A 32 -19.11 15.45 -14.06
CA ILE A 32 -19.38 14.23 -14.81
C ILE A 32 -20.85 14.08 -15.16
N THR A 33 -21.76 14.51 -14.29
CA THR A 33 -23.19 14.51 -14.60
C THR A 33 -23.47 15.40 -15.81
N LYS A 34 -22.86 16.59 -15.87
CA LYS A 34 -22.98 17.52 -17.00
C LYS A 34 -22.36 16.94 -18.29
N ILE A 35 -21.18 16.30 -18.19
CA ILE A 35 -20.51 15.68 -19.34
C ILE A 35 -21.31 14.50 -19.87
N LYS A 36 -21.84 13.62 -18.99
CA LYS A 36 -22.71 12.51 -19.40
C LYS A 36 -24.01 12.97 -20.07
N GLY A 37 -24.54 14.12 -19.66
CA GLY A 37 -25.71 14.73 -20.30
C GLY A 37 -25.46 15.19 -21.73
N LYS A 38 -24.20 15.54 -22.08
CA LYS A 38 -23.81 16.02 -23.42
C LYS A 38 -23.14 14.96 -24.29
N ALA A 39 -22.51 13.95 -23.68
CA ALA A 39 -21.81 12.87 -24.37
C ALA A 39 -22.04 11.54 -23.63
N LYS A 40 -22.90 10.68 -24.21
CA LYS A 40 -23.26 9.36 -23.64
C LYS A 40 -22.13 8.32 -23.67
N TRP A 41 -21.10 8.53 -24.49
CA TRP A 41 -19.97 7.60 -24.70
C TRP A 41 -18.91 7.65 -23.59
N PHE A 42 -19.17 8.38 -22.49
CA PHE A 42 -18.18 8.67 -21.47
C PHE A 42 -18.24 7.71 -20.27
N SER A 43 -17.11 7.04 -19.99
CA SER A 43 -16.92 6.18 -18.82
C SER A 43 -16.11 6.90 -17.74
N SER A 44 -16.70 7.08 -16.56
CA SER A 44 -15.99 7.63 -15.41
C SER A 44 -15.45 6.54 -14.51
N VAL A 45 -14.18 6.63 -14.18
CA VAL A 45 -13.55 5.74 -13.20
C VAL A 45 -13.26 6.56 -11.94
N HIS A 46 -13.52 5.97 -10.77
CA HIS A 46 -13.12 6.60 -9.52
C HIS A 46 -11.59 6.67 -9.45
N CYS A 47 -11.07 7.76 -8.90
CA CYS A 47 -9.65 7.87 -8.65
C CYS A 47 -9.25 6.75 -7.68
N ILE A 48 -8.32 5.91 -8.11
CA ILE A 48 -7.79 4.78 -7.34
C ILE A 48 -7.30 5.27 -5.97
N LEU A 49 -6.70 6.47 -5.88
CA LEU A 49 -6.30 7.12 -4.62
C LEU A 49 -7.47 7.37 -3.67
N HIS A 50 -8.60 7.85 -4.17
CA HIS A 50 -9.79 8.11 -3.36
C HIS A 50 -10.40 6.79 -2.84
N GLN A 51 -10.47 5.77 -3.70
CA GLN A 51 -10.91 4.44 -3.29
C GLN A 51 -10.00 3.86 -2.21
N HIS A 52 -8.67 4.05 -2.32
CA HIS A 52 -7.73 3.65 -1.28
C HIS A 52 -8.00 4.34 0.06
N ALA A 53 -8.20 5.66 0.06
CA ALA A 53 -8.48 6.43 1.28
C ALA A 53 -9.79 5.97 1.95
N LEU A 54 -10.84 5.72 1.16
CA LEU A 54 -12.11 5.20 1.67
C LEU A 54 -11.97 3.78 2.26
N ALA A 55 -11.23 2.90 1.59
CA ALA A 55 -10.97 1.55 2.09
C ALA A 55 -10.22 1.58 3.43
N MET A 56 -9.22 2.45 3.57
CA MET A 56 -8.52 2.66 4.84
C MET A 56 -9.43 3.21 5.93
N LYS A 57 -10.33 4.13 5.60
CA LYS A 57 -11.29 4.67 6.58
C LYS A 57 -12.20 3.57 7.14
N LYS A 58 -12.65 2.66 6.28
CA LYS A 58 -13.56 1.54 6.64
C LYS A 58 -12.87 0.31 7.23
N MET A 59 -11.53 0.28 7.25
CA MET A 59 -10.79 -0.88 7.72
C MET A 59 -10.86 -1.04 9.25
N PRO A 60 -11.10 -2.26 9.77
CA PRO A 60 -11.06 -2.55 11.21
C PRO A 60 -9.73 -2.12 11.86
N PRO A 61 -9.74 -1.67 13.14
CA PRO A 61 -8.55 -1.22 13.85
C PRO A 61 -7.41 -2.25 13.86
N PHE A 62 -7.71 -3.53 14.13
CA PHE A 62 -6.69 -4.58 14.20
C PHE A 62 -5.89 -4.72 12.88
N LYS A 63 -6.55 -4.59 11.71
CA LYS A 63 -5.87 -4.68 10.41
C LYS A 63 -4.93 -3.49 10.17
N LYS A 64 -5.31 -2.30 10.66
CA LYS A 64 -4.45 -1.11 10.58
C LYS A 64 -3.21 -1.26 11.45
N GLU A 65 -3.38 -1.85 12.63
CA GLU A 65 -2.30 -2.13 13.56
C GLU A 65 -1.27 -3.10 12.95
N VAL A 66 -1.71 -4.26 12.44
CA VAL A 66 -0.83 -5.24 11.77
C VAL A 66 -0.04 -4.60 10.62
N LEU A 67 -0.70 -3.78 9.78
CA LEU A 67 -0.03 -3.08 8.69
C LEU A 67 0.97 -2.02 9.19
N SER A 68 0.69 -1.38 10.33
CA SER A 68 1.59 -0.41 10.97
C SER A 68 2.82 -1.11 11.55
N GLU A 69 2.63 -2.22 12.27
CA GLU A 69 3.70 -3.05 12.84
C GLU A 69 4.62 -3.59 11.74
N THR A 70 4.03 -4.10 10.65
CA THR A 70 4.78 -4.53 9.46
C THR A 70 5.73 -3.44 8.96
N VAL A 71 5.24 -2.21 8.83
CA VAL A 71 6.05 -1.08 8.36
C VAL A 71 7.16 -0.75 9.36
N LYS A 72 6.88 -0.80 10.67
CA LYS A 72 7.90 -0.57 11.70
C LYS A 72 9.04 -1.59 11.61
N ILE A 73 8.73 -2.88 11.48
CA ILE A 73 9.72 -3.95 11.36
C ILE A 73 10.57 -3.77 10.11
N ILE A 74 9.93 -3.55 8.96
CA ILE A 74 10.64 -3.35 7.68
C ILE A 74 11.54 -2.11 7.77
N ASN A 75 11.04 -1.01 8.32
CA ASN A 75 11.83 0.20 8.49
C ASN A 75 13.01 -0.02 9.44
N PHE A 76 12.85 -0.76 10.53
CA PHE A 76 13.96 -1.09 11.43
C PHE A 76 15.08 -1.86 10.70
N ILE A 77 14.72 -2.90 9.94
CA ILE A 77 15.69 -3.71 9.20
C ILE A 77 16.35 -2.89 8.06
N LYS A 78 15.57 -2.09 7.35
CA LYS A 78 16.01 -1.36 6.15
C LYS A 78 16.69 -0.02 6.44
N SER A 79 16.42 0.61 7.59
CA SER A 79 16.94 1.94 7.95
C SER A 79 18.45 1.96 8.12
N ARG A 80 19.05 0.85 8.56
CA ARG A 80 20.49 0.72 8.80
C ARG A 80 21.12 -0.16 7.71
N PRO A 81 22.14 0.31 6.98
CA PRO A 81 22.83 -0.50 5.97
C PRO A 81 23.39 -1.81 6.52
N LYS A 82 23.89 -1.81 7.76
CA LYS A 82 24.37 -3.01 8.47
C LYS A 82 23.24 -4.03 8.63
N ASN A 83 22.09 -3.61 9.15
CA ASN A 83 20.94 -4.48 9.36
C ASN A 83 20.47 -5.09 8.05
N ASN A 84 20.37 -4.29 6.98
CA ASN A 84 19.96 -4.79 5.67
C ASN A 84 20.97 -5.81 5.08
N ARG A 85 22.28 -5.64 5.32
CA ARG A 85 23.31 -6.61 4.90
C ARG A 85 23.23 -7.90 5.71
N LEU A 86 23.15 -7.80 7.04
CA LEU A 86 23.04 -8.98 7.92
C LEU A 86 21.76 -9.77 7.67
N PHE A 87 20.63 -9.07 7.49
CA PHE A 87 19.37 -9.71 7.14
C PHE A 87 19.45 -10.43 5.80
N LYS A 88 20.12 -9.84 4.81
CA LYS A 88 20.33 -10.51 3.52
C LYS A 88 21.15 -11.79 3.67
N ILE A 89 22.27 -11.73 4.39
CA ILE A 89 23.11 -12.90 4.67
C ILE A 89 22.29 -14.00 5.35
N LEU A 90 21.51 -13.65 6.38
CA LEU A 90 20.61 -14.58 7.06
C LEU A 90 19.60 -15.24 6.10
N CYS A 91 18.99 -14.46 5.20
CA CYS A 91 18.09 -15.02 4.20
C CYS A 91 18.80 -15.92 3.18
N ASP A 92 20.05 -15.59 2.80
CA ASP A 92 20.85 -16.39 1.89
C ASP A 92 21.24 -17.73 2.57
N ASP A 93 21.65 -17.70 3.84
CA ASP A 93 22.01 -18.88 4.65
C ASP A 93 20.81 -19.81 4.92
N MET A 94 19.61 -19.25 5.04
CA MET A 94 18.37 -20.01 5.21
C MET A 94 17.74 -20.47 3.89
N GLU A 95 18.41 -20.26 2.77
CA GLU A 95 17.91 -20.57 1.42
C GLU A 95 16.51 -19.98 1.16
N SER A 96 16.24 -18.81 1.74
CA SER A 96 14.93 -18.18 1.65
C SER A 96 14.59 -17.84 0.20
N LEU A 97 13.31 -17.99 -0.17
CA LEU A 97 12.79 -17.57 -1.49
C LEU A 97 13.12 -16.09 -1.81
N HIS A 98 13.39 -15.30 -0.79
CA HIS A 98 13.40 -13.86 -0.80
C HIS A 98 14.55 -13.32 0.06
N THR A 99 15.52 -12.65 -0.54
CA THR A 99 16.76 -12.22 0.17
C THR A 99 16.69 -10.80 0.73
N SER A 100 15.54 -10.14 0.61
CA SER A 100 15.33 -8.79 1.10
C SER A 100 13.85 -8.45 1.27
N LEU A 101 13.60 -7.50 2.19
CA LEU A 101 12.29 -6.87 2.42
C LEU A 101 12.08 -5.67 1.49
N LEU A 102 10.82 -5.44 1.13
CA LEU A 102 10.40 -4.32 0.29
C LEU A 102 10.35 -3.03 1.11
N LEU A 103 11.32 -2.14 0.91
CA LEU A 103 11.24 -0.76 1.41
C LEU A 103 10.38 0.04 0.44
N HIS A 104 9.11 0.26 0.78
CA HIS A 104 8.26 1.13 -0.02
C HIS A 104 7.90 2.41 0.74
N PRO A 105 8.03 3.59 0.09
CA PRO A 105 7.62 4.85 0.66
C PRO A 105 6.09 4.88 0.85
N GLU A 106 5.70 5.50 1.95
CA GLU A 106 4.37 5.49 2.55
C GLU A 106 3.31 6.24 1.73
N ILE A 107 2.81 5.65 0.63
CA ILE A 107 1.78 6.37 -0.16
C ILE A 107 0.48 5.58 -0.29
N ARG A 108 0.47 4.23 -0.25
CA ARG A 108 -0.77 3.45 -0.54
C ARG A 108 -0.82 2.14 0.24
N TRP A 109 -1.97 1.81 0.85
CA TRP A 109 -2.12 0.57 1.65
C TRP A 109 -1.87 -0.72 0.86
N LEU A 110 -2.07 -0.71 -0.47
CA LEU A 110 -1.71 -1.85 -1.33
C LEU A 110 -0.22 -2.17 -1.26
N SER A 111 0.66 -1.18 -1.13
CA SER A 111 2.09 -1.44 -0.95
C SER A 111 2.35 -2.02 0.45
N ARG A 112 1.67 -1.53 1.48
CA ARG A 112 1.73 -2.12 2.84
C ARG A 112 1.26 -3.58 2.86
N GLY A 113 0.23 -3.93 2.09
CA GLY A 113 -0.21 -5.32 1.93
C GLY A 113 0.85 -6.20 1.27
N LYS A 114 1.53 -5.73 0.22
CA LYS A 114 2.65 -6.44 -0.40
C LYS A 114 3.84 -6.61 0.56
N CYS A 115 4.14 -5.57 1.32
CA CYS A 115 5.14 -5.60 2.38
C CYS A 115 4.80 -6.67 3.45
N LEU A 116 3.54 -6.73 3.89
CA LEU A 116 3.07 -7.75 4.84
C LEU A 116 3.21 -9.17 4.28
N ILE A 117 2.79 -9.40 3.03
CA ILE A 117 2.95 -10.70 2.38
C ILE A 117 4.43 -11.11 2.31
N ARG A 118 5.32 -10.17 1.96
CA ARG A 118 6.77 -10.42 1.89
C ARG A 118 7.35 -10.72 3.28
N LEU A 119 6.95 -9.97 4.30
CA LEU A 119 7.38 -10.18 5.67
C LEU A 119 6.92 -11.54 6.19
N PHE A 120 5.67 -11.94 5.91
CA PHE A 120 5.15 -13.24 6.33
C PHE A 120 5.89 -14.43 5.68
N LYS A 121 6.28 -14.29 4.41
CA LYS A 121 7.15 -15.27 3.74
C LYS A 121 8.53 -15.39 4.37
N LEU A 122 8.99 -14.34 5.06
CA LEU A 122 10.29 -14.26 5.74
C LEU A 122 10.15 -14.25 7.26
N ARG A 123 9.03 -14.77 7.81
CA ARG A 123 8.71 -14.64 9.24
C ARG A 123 9.76 -15.29 10.13
N ASN A 124 10.39 -16.37 9.67
CA ASN A 124 11.39 -17.11 10.44
C ASN A 124 12.69 -16.30 10.52
N GLU A 125 13.16 -15.81 9.38
CA GLU A 125 14.35 -14.96 9.22
C GLU A 125 14.17 -13.65 9.97
N VAL A 126 13.00 -13.04 9.86
CA VAL A 126 12.64 -11.82 10.59
C VAL A 126 12.60 -12.10 12.09
N GLY A 127 12.00 -13.21 12.53
CA GLY A 127 11.96 -13.60 13.94
C GLY A 127 13.36 -13.80 14.54
N ILE A 128 14.25 -14.50 13.84
CA ILE A 128 15.67 -14.66 14.23
C ILE A 128 16.34 -13.29 14.30
N PHE A 129 16.24 -12.49 13.24
CA PHE A 129 16.90 -11.19 13.16
C PHE A 129 16.44 -10.23 14.27
N LEU A 130 15.15 -10.22 14.61
CA LEU A 130 14.62 -9.32 15.64
C LEU A 130 15.02 -9.76 17.06
N ARG A 131 15.13 -11.07 17.33
CA ARG A 131 15.65 -11.58 18.61
C ARG A 131 17.10 -11.17 18.84
N ASP A 132 17.94 -11.29 17.81
CA ASP A 132 19.37 -10.92 17.89
C ASP A 132 19.61 -9.42 18.06
N ASN A 133 18.59 -8.59 17.80
CA ASN A 133 18.68 -7.13 17.85
C ASN A 133 17.79 -6.50 18.95
N ASP A 134 17.28 -7.31 19.89
CA ASP A 134 16.45 -6.89 21.04
C ASP A 134 15.27 -5.97 20.64
N PHE A 135 14.65 -6.25 19.50
CA PHE A 135 13.52 -5.47 19.02
C PHE A 135 12.23 -6.02 19.63
N SER A 136 11.55 -5.21 20.45
CA SER A 136 10.36 -5.59 21.24
C SER A 136 9.17 -6.17 20.47
N LEU A 137 9.15 -6.12 19.13
CA LEU A 137 8.14 -6.78 18.29
C LEU A 137 8.53 -8.19 17.82
N GLY A 138 9.75 -8.67 18.09
CA GLY A 138 10.22 -10.00 17.69
C GLY A 138 9.39 -11.13 18.29
N GLU A 139 8.92 -10.97 19.53
CA GLU A 139 8.12 -11.96 20.25
C GLU A 139 6.74 -12.21 19.60
N LYS A 140 6.16 -11.21 18.93
CA LYS A 140 4.83 -11.31 18.28
C LYS A 140 4.83 -12.11 16.97
N LEU A 141 6.00 -12.45 16.43
CA LEU A 141 6.10 -13.18 15.16
C LEU A 141 6.24 -14.70 15.36
N CYS A 142 6.49 -15.14 16.60
CA CYS A 142 6.53 -16.55 16.99
C CYS A 142 5.18 -16.98 17.56
N ASP A 143 4.13 -17.02 16.74
CA ASP A 143 3.01 -17.92 17.03
C ASP A 143 3.35 -19.29 16.44
N GLU A 144 3.68 -20.24 17.31
CA GLU A 144 3.64 -21.67 16.98
C GLU A 144 2.19 -22.07 16.76
N ARG A 145 1.82 -22.34 15.51
CA ARG A 145 0.65 -23.15 15.21
C ARG A 145 0.89 -24.05 14.02
#